data_AF-T1C683-F1
#
_entry.id   AF-T1C683-F1
#
_cell.length_a   1.000
_cell.length_b   1.000
_cell.length_c   1.000
_cell.angle_alpha   90.00
_cell.angle_beta   90.00
_cell.angle_gamma   90.00
#
_symmetry.space_group_name_H-M   'P 1'
#
loop_
_entity.id
_entity.type
_entity.pdbx_description
1 polymer ?
#
loop_
_entity_poly.entity_id
_entity_poly.type
_entity_poly.pdbx_seq_one_letter_code
_entity_poly.pdbx_strand_id
1 'polypeptide(L)'
;LDATAGLLFLANIIWASVYDTFYAMADRPWDTRIGIRSTAILFGEYDRLIVIGLQILLLVTLYLVGVNFGLTWIYDMGLLAAACFALYEDILAWKRSPAGCFRAFLNNSWFGAAIFAGIVLNYALKR
;
A
#
# COMPACT_ATOMS: atom_id res chain seq x y z
N LEU A 1 1.02 -0.88 25.76
CA LEU A 1 1.28 -1.27 24.36
C LEU A 1 2.58 -0.64 23.96
N ASP A 2 3.55 -1.42 23.51
CA ASP A 2 4.83 -0.91 23.00
C ASP A 2 4.57 0.04 21.82
N ALA A 3 5.27 1.18 21.75
CA ALA A 3 5.07 2.20 20.73
C ALA A 3 5.29 1.60 19.32
N THR A 4 6.22 0.66 19.19
CA THR A 4 6.51 -0.03 17.93
C THR A 4 5.39 -1.00 17.52
N ALA A 5 4.78 -1.70 18.48
CA ALA A 5 3.62 -2.55 18.22
C ALA A 5 2.42 -1.73 17.72
N GLY A 6 2.21 -0.52 18.27
CA GLY A 6 1.20 0.41 17.80
C GLY A 6 1.43 0.86 16.35
N LEU A 7 2.68 1.16 15.97
CA LEU A 7 3.02 1.53 14.59
C LEU A 7 2.82 0.37 13.60
N LEU A 8 3.19 -0.86 13.98
CA LEU A 8 2.94 -2.04 13.15
C LEU A 8 1.45 -2.29 12.95
N PHE A 9 0.64 -2.12 14.00
CA PHE A 9 -0.81 -2.24 13.91
C PHE A 9 -1.39 -1.16 12.98
N LEU A 10 -0.94 0.09 13.11
CA LEU A 10 -1.33 1.18 12.22
C LEU A 10 -0.92 0.90 10.76
N ALA A 11 0.30 0.44 10.53
CA ALA A 11 0.78 0.07 9.20
C ALA A 11 -0.09 -1.03 8.58
N ASN A 12 -0.52 -2.02 9.37
CA ASN A 12 -1.41 -3.07 8.89
C ASN A 12 -2.77 -2.51 8.44
N ILE A 13 -3.39 -1.64 9.23
CA ILE A 13 -4.67 -1.00 8.88
C ILE A 13 -4.55 -0.17 7.60
N ILE A 14 -3.48 0.65 7.51
CA ILE A 14 -3.27 1.51 6.33
C ILE A 14 -3.05 0.63 5.10
N TRP A 15 -2.22 -0.41 5.20
CA TRP A 15 -1.94 -1.29 4.08
C TRP A 15 -3.20 -2.02 3.60
N ALA A 16 -4.00 -2.54 4.53
CA ALA A 16 -5.32 -3.10 4.21
C ALA A 16 -6.21 -2.13 3.45
N SER A 17 -6.29 -0.90 3.95
CA SER A 17 -7.06 0.16 3.31
C SER A 17 -6.58 0.47 1.88
N VAL A 18 -5.27 0.43 1.62
CA VAL A 18 -4.71 0.69 0.28
C VAL A 18 -5.15 -0.37 -0.73
N TYR A 19 -4.89 -1.65 -0.48
CA TYR A 19 -5.21 -2.69 -1.45
C TYR A 19 -6.71 -2.94 -1.57
N ASP A 20 -7.48 -2.80 -0.48
CA ASP A 20 -8.95 -2.89 -0.54
C ASP A 20 -9.54 -1.76 -1.37
N THR A 21 -8.93 -0.57 -1.37
CA THR A 21 -9.39 0.53 -2.23
C THR A 21 -9.17 0.20 -3.70
N PHE A 22 -8.02 -0.37 -4.08
CA PHE A 22 -7.81 -0.84 -5.46
C PHE A 22 -8.81 -1.91 -5.87
N TYR A 23 -9.13 -2.83 -4.96
CA TYR A 23 -10.13 -3.87 -5.19
C TYR A 23 -11.53 -3.27 -5.38
N ALA A 24 -11.96 -2.36 -4.50
CA ALA A 24 -13.23 -1.65 -4.61
C ALA A 24 -13.34 -0.81 -5.89
N MET A 25 -12.23 -0.19 -6.35
CA MET A 25 -12.20 0.52 -7.62
C MET A 25 -12.41 -0.42 -8.82
N ALA A 26 -11.97 -1.67 -8.73
CA ALA A 26 -12.20 -2.66 -9.78
C ALA A 26 -13.67 -3.09 -9.87
N ASP A 27 -14.37 -3.17 -8.74
CA ASP A 27 -15.77 -3.62 -8.65
C ASP A 27 -16.80 -2.51 -8.95
N ARG A 28 -16.38 -1.24 -8.99
CA ARG A 28 -17.23 -0.06 -9.25
C ARG A 28 -18.20 -0.17 -10.45
N PRO A 29 -17.83 -0.69 -11.64
CA PRO A 29 -18.76 -0.80 -12.76
C PRO A 29 -19.89 -1.81 -12.51
N TRP A 30 -19.65 -2.84 -11.70
CA TRP A 30 -20.66 -3.81 -11.29
C TRP A 30 -21.59 -3.19 -10.26
N ASP A 31 -21.05 -2.51 -9.24
CA ASP A 31 -21.84 -1.81 -8.21
C ASP A 31 -22.80 -0.77 -8.80
N THR A 32 -22.33 -0.03 -9.81
CA THR A 32 -23.14 0.98 -10.52
C THR A 32 -24.33 0.35 -11.26
N ARG A 33 -24.18 -0.89 -11.77
CA ARG A 33 -25.26 -1.60 -12.49
C ARG A 33 -26.35 -2.15 -11.57
N ILE A 34 -26.01 -2.47 -10.32
CA ILE A 34 -26.96 -3.05 -9.34
C ILE A 34 -27.68 -1.94 -8.55
N GLY A 35 -27.39 -0.66 -8.82
CA GLY A 35 -28.10 0.48 -8.25
C GLY A 35 -27.74 0.80 -6.80
N ILE A 36 -26.65 0.21 -6.28
CA ILE A 36 -26.16 0.48 -4.93
C ILE A 36 -25.44 1.84 -4.94
N ARG A 37 -26.02 2.84 -4.28
CA ARG A 37 -25.36 4.13 -4.03
C ARG A 37 -24.35 3.96 -2.89
N SER A 38 -23.25 3.28 -3.19
CA SER A 38 -22.17 3.04 -2.22
C SER A 38 -21.30 4.29 -2.05
N THR A 39 -20.53 4.34 -0.96
CA THR A 39 -19.53 5.38 -0.64
C THR A 39 -18.51 5.64 -1.76
N ALA A 40 -18.40 4.72 -2.73
CA ALA A 40 -17.66 4.87 -3.99
C ALA A 40 -18.12 6.06 -4.87
N ILE A 41 -19.34 6.58 -4.65
CA ILE A 41 -19.79 7.84 -5.27
C ILE A 41 -19.33 9.05 -4.46
N LEU A 42 -19.17 8.91 -3.14
CA LEU A 42 -18.80 10.00 -2.22
C LEU A 42 -17.29 10.33 -2.30
N PHE A 43 -16.43 9.33 -2.49
CA PHE A 43 -15.02 9.55 -2.80
C PHE A 43 -14.76 9.85 -4.28
N GLY A 44 -15.67 9.46 -5.18
CA GLY A 44 -15.80 10.04 -6.51
C GLY A 44 -14.52 9.92 -7.35
N GLU A 45 -13.81 11.05 -7.50
CA GLU A 45 -12.54 11.15 -8.21
C GLU A 45 -11.31 11.10 -7.29
N TYR A 46 -11.50 11.19 -5.98
CA TYR A 46 -10.44 11.29 -4.98
C TYR A 46 -9.90 9.94 -4.52
N ASP A 47 -10.50 8.81 -4.90
CA ASP A 47 -10.06 7.44 -4.53
C ASP A 47 -8.52 7.32 -4.70
N ARG A 48 -8.02 7.77 -5.85
CA ARG A 48 -6.60 7.72 -6.17
C ARG A 48 -5.75 8.67 -5.32
N LEU A 49 -6.24 9.87 -5.02
CA LEU A 49 -5.51 10.82 -4.16
C LEU A 49 -5.38 10.29 -2.73
N ILE A 50 -6.44 9.63 -2.25
CA ILE A 50 -6.46 9.00 -0.93
C ILE A 50 -5.52 7.81 -0.89
N VAL A 51 -5.54 6.95 -1.91
CA VAL A 51 -4.61 5.83 -2.01
C VAL A 51 -3.17 6.30 -1.99
N ILE A 52 -2.82 7.32 -2.78
CA ILE A 52 -1.47 7.93 -2.78
C ILE A 52 -1.11 8.43 -1.36
N GLY A 53 -2.03 9.16 -0.72
CA GLY A 53 -1.84 9.65 0.65
C GLY A 53 -1.61 8.52 1.66
N LEU A 54 -2.39 7.43 1.56
CA LEU A 54 -2.27 6.25 2.40
C LEU A 54 -0.97 5.48 2.13
N GLN A 55 -0.54 5.34 0.87
CA GLN A 55 0.74 4.72 0.53
C GLN A 55 1.92 5.52 1.07
N ILE A 56 1.89 6.85 0.96
CA ILE A 56 2.91 7.72 1.58
C ILE A 56 2.91 7.54 3.10
N LEU A 57 1.73 7.58 3.73
CA LEU A 57 1.61 7.39 5.18
C LEU A 57 2.09 6.00 5.62
N LEU A 58 1.82 4.96 4.83
CA LEU A 58 2.30 3.60 5.07
C LEU A 58 3.82 3.54 5.03
N LEU A 59 4.44 4.09 3.98
CA LEU A 59 5.90 4.11 3.84
C LEU A 59 6.57 4.88 4.98
N VAL A 60 6.01 6.03 5.39
CA VAL A 60 6.51 6.78 6.56
C VAL A 60 6.35 5.97 7.84
N THR A 61 5.21 5.30 8.04
CA THR A 61 4.98 4.46 9.22
C THR A 61 5.97 3.30 9.27
N LEU A 62 6.21 2.63 8.13
CA LEU A 62 7.17 1.53 8.02
C LEU A 62 8.63 2.00 8.17
N TYR A 63 8.96 3.22 7.74
CA TYR A 63 10.24 3.83 8.02
C TYR A 63 10.45 4.05 9.53
N LEU A 64 9.46 4.62 10.22
CA LEU A 64 9.50 4.79 11.68
C LEU A 64 9.61 3.46 12.44
N VAL A 65 8.94 2.40 11.94
CA VAL A 65 9.12 1.03 12.46
C VAL A 65 10.58 0.59 12.30
N GLY A 66 11.18 0.79 11.12
CA GLY A 66 12.58 0.44 10.86
C GLY A 66 13.55 1.17 11.78
N VAL A 67 13.33 2.48 12.01
CA VAL A 67 14.12 3.28 12.96
C VAL A 67 14.01 2.70 14.38
N ASN A 68 12.80 2.37 14.84
CA ASN A 68 12.60 1.81 16.18
C ASN A 68 13.24 0.43 16.38
N PHE A 69 13.31 -0.40 15.33
CA PHE A 69 14.02 -1.68 15.35
C PHE A 69 15.53 -1.57 15.06
N GLY A 70 16.03 -0.36 14.83
CA GLY A 70 17.43 -0.12 14.45
C GLY A 70 17.83 -0.82 13.16
N LEU A 71 16.91 -0.93 12.19
CA LEU A 71 17.21 -1.43 10.85
C LEU A 71 18.15 -0.45 10.14
N THR A 72 18.97 -0.96 9.23
CA THR A 72 20.00 -0.19 8.52
C THR A 72 19.48 0.31 7.18
N TRP A 73 20.33 1.06 6.46
CA TRP A 73 20.05 1.53 5.10
C TRP A 73 19.66 0.40 4.12
N ILE A 74 20.01 -0.86 4.40
CA ILE A 74 19.59 -2.02 3.60
C ILE A 74 18.06 -2.19 3.64
N TYR A 75 17.45 -1.99 4.80
CA TYR A 75 15.99 -1.98 4.92
C TYR A 75 15.38 -0.79 4.17
N ASP A 76 16.01 0.38 4.24
CA ASP A 76 15.55 1.58 3.52
C ASP A 76 15.57 1.38 2.00
N MET A 77 16.50 0.58 1.46
CA MET A 77 16.47 0.17 0.05
C MET A 77 15.27 -0.73 -0.28
N GLY A 78 14.85 -1.59 0.66
CA GLY A 78 13.61 -2.36 0.54
C GLY A 78 12.37 -1.45 0.52
N LEU A 79 12.34 -0.42 1.37
CA LEU A 79 11.28 0.61 1.35
C LEU A 79 11.29 1.43 0.06
N LEU A 80 12.46 1.76 -0.48
CA LEU A 80 12.57 2.44 -1.76
C LEU A 80 12.02 1.57 -2.90
N ALA A 81 12.35 0.28 -2.93
CA ALA A 81 11.77 -0.66 -3.89
C ALA A 81 10.24 -0.77 -3.73
N ALA A 82 9.74 -0.82 -2.50
CA ALA A 82 8.31 -0.79 -2.21
C ALA A 82 7.65 0.50 -2.73
N ALA A 83 8.28 1.66 -2.57
CA ALA A 83 7.80 2.92 -3.12
C ALA A 83 7.71 2.89 -4.65
N CYS A 84 8.67 2.25 -5.34
CA CYS A 84 8.58 2.04 -6.79
C CYS A 84 7.37 1.18 -7.19
N PHE A 85 7.06 0.13 -6.42
CA PHE A 85 5.86 -0.69 -6.65
C PHE A 85 4.56 0.09 -6.39
N ALA A 86 4.51 0.90 -5.32
CA ALA A 86 3.37 1.77 -5.04
C ALA A 86 3.10 2.76 -6.20
N LEU A 87 4.15 3.40 -6.72
CA LEU A 87 4.05 4.26 -7.91
C LEU A 87 3.56 3.49 -9.14
N TYR A 88 4.02 2.25 -9.32
CA TYR A 88 3.57 1.40 -10.43
C TYR A 88 2.08 1.04 -10.30
N GLU A 89 1.60 0.74 -9.10
CA GLU A 89 0.18 0.52 -8.81
C GLU A 89 -0.68 1.73 -9.16
N ASP A 90 -0.23 2.93 -8.81
CA ASP A 90 -0.90 4.18 -9.17
C ASP A 90 -0.96 4.41 -10.69
N ILE A 91 0.09 4.02 -11.42
CA ILE A 91 0.13 4.09 -12.88
C ILE A 91 -0.84 3.09 -13.49
N LEU A 92 -0.90 1.86 -12.96
CA LEU A 92 -1.85 0.83 -13.40
C LEU A 92 -3.30 1.28 -13.17
N ALA A 93 -3.58 1.92 -12.04
CA ALA A 93 -4.88 2.46 -11.68
C ALA A 93 -5.20 3.82 -12.32
N TRP A 94 -4.28 4.43 -13.08
CA TRP A 94 -4.42 5.79 -13.63
C TRP A 94 -5.72 6.01 -14.39
N LYS A 95 -6.06 5.08 -15.30
CA LYS A 95 -7.27 5.17 -16.14
C LYS A 95 -8.54 4.70 -15.42
N ARG A 96 -8.44 4.27 -14.15
CA ARG A 96 -9.53 3.69 -13.35
C ARG A 96 -10.28 2.56 -14.09
N SER A 97 -9.59 1.86 -14.98
CA SER A 97 -10.16 0.70 -15.66
C SER A 97 -10.21 -0.46 -14.67
N PRO A 98 -11.28 -1.27 -14.64
CA PRO A 98 -11.39 -2.40 -13.71
C PRO A 98 -10.19 -3.34 -13.76
N ALA A 99 -9.74 -3.67 -14.97
CA ALA A 99 -8.56 -4.49 -15.18
C ALA A 99 -7.26 -3.84 -14.64
N GLY A 100 -7.12 -2.53 -14.75
CA GLY A 100 -5.97 -1.78 -14.21
C GLY A 100 -5.96 -1.76 -12.69
N CYS A 101 -7.10 -1.49 -12.06
CA CYS A 101 -7.27 -1.51 -10.61
C CYS A 101 -7.04 -2.92 -10.04
N PHE A 102 -7.57 -3.96 -10.70
CA PHE A 102 -7.32 -5.35 -10.29
C PHE A 102 -5.85 -5.75 -10.44
N ARG A 103 -5.16 -5.27 -11.49
CA ARG A 103 -3.71 -5.47 -11.63
C ARG A 103 -2.93 -4.75 -10.53
N ALA A 104 -3.32 -3.54 -10.15
CA ALA A 104 -2.72 -2.82 -9.02
C ALA A 104 -2.90 -3.60 -7.71
N PHE A 105 -4.12 -4.12 -7.46
CA PHE A 105 -4.40 -5.00 -6.33
C PHE A 105 -3.50 -6.24 -6.29
N LEU A 106 -3.33 -6.94 -7.42
CA LEU A 106 -2.44 -8.10 -7.50
C LEU A 106 -0.96 -7.71 -7.31
N ASN A 107 -0.54 -6.58 -7.87
CA ASN A 107 0.82 -6.08 -7.74
C ASN A 107 1.22 -5.77 -6.30
N ASN A 108 0.27 -5.44 -5.42
CA ASN A 108 0.51 -5.19 -4.00
C ASN A 108 1.23 -6.35 -3.27
N SER A 109 1.17 -7.58 -3.81
CA SER A 109 2.00 -8.69 -3.32
C SER A 109 3.51 -8.41 -3.47
N TRP A 110 3.92 -7.75 -4.55
CA TRP A 110 5.31 -7.36 -4.81
C TRP A 110 5.74 -6.19 -3.93
N PHE A 111 4.85 -5.25 -3.62
CA PHE A 111 5.08 -4.22 -2.60
C PHE A 111 5.46 -4.88 -1.26
N GLY A 112 4.66 -5.85 -0.80
CA GLY A 112 4.95 -6.62 0.41
C GLY A 112 6.24 -7.43 0.33
N ALA A 113 6.50 -8.07 -0.83
CA ALA A 113 7.72 -8.84 -1.06
C ALA A 113 8.98 -7.96 -0.98
N ALA A 114 8.93 -6.71 -1.47
CA ALA A 114 10.04 -5.76 -1.39
C ALA A 114 10.39 -5.40 0.06
N ILE A 115 9.36 -5.13 0.89
CA ILE A 115 9.55 -4.86 2.33
C ILE A 115 10.13 -6.09 3.02
N PHE A 116 9.56 -7.27 2.77
CA PHE A 116 10.03 -8.53 3.35
C PHE A 116 11.49 -8.82 2.97
N ALA A 117 11.85 -8.67 1.70
CA ALA A 117 13.22 -8.82 1.23
C ALA A 117 14.16 -7.83 1.92
N GLY A 118 13.76 -6.56 2.09
CA GLY A 118 14.53 -5.56 2.83
C GLY A 118 14.80 -5.96 4.28
N ILE A 119 13.81 -6.53 4.97
CA ILE A 119 13.95 -7.05 6.34
C ILE A 119 14.93 -8.23 6.35
N VAL A 120 14.72 -9.23 5.49
CA VAL A 120 15.57 -10.44 5.42
C VAL A 120 17.01 -10.07 5.10
N LEU A 121 17.24 -9.23 4.09
CA LEU A 121 18.57 -8.77 3.71
C LEU A 121 19.24 -7.95 4.81
N ASN A 122 18.48 -7.09 5.48
CA ASN A 122 19.01 -6.34 6.61
C ASN A 122 19.52 -7.30 7.70
N TYR A 123 18.74 -8.29 8.13
CA TYR A 123 19.21 -9.24 9.14
C TYR A 123 20.30 -10.21 8.65
N ALA A 124 20.32 -10.55 7.36
CA ALA A 124 21.35 -11.42 6.80
C ALA A 124 22.72 -10.72 6.68
N LEU A 125 22.73 -9.41 6.41
CA LEU A 125 23.95 -8.62 6.18
C LEU A 125 24.38 -7.83 7.43
N LYS A 126 23.45 -7.48 8.31
CA LYS A 126 23.72 -6.93 9.63
C LYS A 126 24.20 -8.08 10.53
N ARG A 127 25.49 -8.40 10.42
CA ARG A 127 26.20 -9.21 11.42
C ARG A 127 26.37 -8.44 12.73
#